data_AF-A0A7C4BP99-F1
#
_entry.id   AF-A0A7C4BP99-F1
#
_cell.length_a   1.000
_cell.length_b   1.000
_cell.length_c   1.000
_cell.angle_alpha   90.00
_cell.angle_beta   90.00
_cell.angle_gamma   90.00
#
_symmetry.space_group_name_H-M   'P 1'
#
loop_
_entity.id
_entity.type
_entity.pdbx_description
1 polymer ?
#
loop_
_entity_poly.entity_id
_entity_poly.type
_entity_poly.pdbx_seq_one_letter_code
_entity_poly.pdbx_strand_id
1 'polypeptide(L)'
;MELRMDKIQEKKLKKLGFMLCEICSERQASYIISTIVDSNLKEFRACEDCATGNIKAKADVTEQTVSICPRCHCSFQADIEKGCFPLLGCEECYNHFHDQLISLLSKTHGSIKHKGKSILNQSQTVEKTNKTKIRFLHSAISIKEAKWMQDSGPDLDVVVSSRIRLARNIKGFLFCSVADQIELMEIAALAERASAEIAEYENSPLRNAYVIDLDELDEIDCGFLMERHLISRDLAEKYIARKVIIDEKENISIMINEEDHIRLQAMGSGLQLKQLWELISSIDNDLSKKINYSFSPELGFLTSCPTNTGTGLRVSVMFHLPALSLTKEGKRIINSISNMGYAVRGIYGEGSRNLGSFYQISNEATLGQSEEEIIECMRSIALQIIFKEREERQALLKYNRIKLEDKVFRAYGILVNAKTISSIESLELLSWISLGISLGIIKGLQPNEVSKLLTLTRSAHLQKREGKRLEPILRDIKRAEIIGKVIKNGSYIR
;
A
#
# COMPACT_ATOMS: atom_id res chain seq x y z
N MET A 1 22.23 54.08 -37.67
CA MET A 1 22.74 53.83 -36.30
C MET A 1 21.69 53.00 -35.60
N GLU A 2 21.61 51.70 -35.87
CA GLU A 2 22.38 50.68 -35.12
C GLU A 2 22.56 51.06 -33.64
N LEU A 3 21.71 50.50 -32.80
CA LEU A 3 22.17 49.84 -31.59
C LEU A 3 21.76 48.37 -31.72
N ARG A 4 22.65 47.61 -32.38
CA ARG A 4 22.73 46.16 -32.25
C ARG A 4 22.91 45.86 -30.76
N MET A 5 22.00 45.07 -30.18
CA MET A 5 22.35 44.36 -28.96
C MET A 5 23.51 43.42 -29.27
N ASP A 6 24.59 43.58 -28.50
CA ASP A 6 25.82 42.82 -28.67
C ASP A 6 25.57 41.31 -28.57
N LYS A 7 26.07 40.54 -29.54
CA LYS A 7 26.06 39.05 -29.53
C LYS A 7 26.70 38.45 -28.27
N ILE A 8 27.47 39.25 -27.52
CA ILE A 8 28.06 38.89 -26.23
C ILE A 8 27.00 38.82 -25.13
N GLN A 9 25.98 39.70 -25.16
CA GLN A 9 24.90 39.75 -24.17
C GLN A 9 23.95 38.56 -24.31
N GLU A 10 23.64 38.17 -25.55
CA GLU A 10 22.80 37.00 -25.86
C GLU A 10 23.47 35.68 -25.42
N LYS A 11 24.79 35.56 -25.59
CA LYS A 11 25.57 34.42 -25.08
C LYS A 11 25.69 34.38 -23.56
N LYS A 12 25.72 35.54 -22.89
CA LYS A 12 25.75 35.64 -21.43
C LYS A 12 24.42 35.19 -20.80
N LEU A 13 23.29 35.58 -21.39
CA LEU A 13 21.95 35.19 -20.92
C LEU A 13 21.66 33.70 -21.09
N LYS A 14 22.05 33.10 -22.23
CA LYS A 14 21.96 31.64 -22.44
C LYS A 14 22.81 30.81 -21.47
N LYS A 15 23.95 31.34 -20.99
CA LYS A 15 24.83 30.64 -20.03
C LYS A 15 24.34 30.73 -18.57
N LEU A 16 23.43 31.65 -18.28
CA LEU A 16 22.77 31.83 -16.97
C LEU A 16 21.36 31.20 -16.91
N GLY A 17 20.93 30.48 -17.97
CA GLY A 17 19.65 29.75 -18.00
C GLY A 17 18.42 30.60 -18.34
N PHE A 18 18.59 31.88 -18.70
CA PHE A 18 17.48 32.78 -19.02
C PHE A 18 17.15 32.71 -20.52
N MET A 19 15.94 32.23 -20.85
CA MET A 19 15.42 32.17 -22.23
C MET A 19 14.57 33.41 -22.55
N LEU A 20 14.78 33.99 -23.75
CA LEU A 20 14.04 35.16 -24.24
C LEU A 20 12.72 34.74 -24.90
N CYS A 21 11.75 35.65 -24.88
CA CYS A 21 10.45 35.53 -25.54
C CYS A 21 10.65 35.35 -27.04
N GLU A 22 10.08 34.28 -27.61
CA GLU A 22 10.15 33.96 -29.04
C GLU A 22 9.26 34.86 -29.90
N ILE A 23 8.37 35.64 -29.29
CA ILE A 23 7.47 36.57 -29.98
C ILE A 23 8.12 37.94 -30.15
N CYS A 24 8.66 38.53 -29.07
CA CYS A 24 9.26 39.87 -29.12
C CYS A 24 10.79 39.88 -29.10
N SER A 25 11.45 38.79 -28.71
CA SER A 25 12.92 38.68 -28.56
C SER A 25 13.58 39.69 -27.61
N GLU A 26 12.81 40.53 -26.92
CA GLU A 26 13.31 41.62 -26.07
C GLU A 26 13.19 41.35 -24.57
N ARG A 27 12.22 40.51 -24.16
CA ARG A 27 11.91 40.21 -22.75
C ARG A 27 12.12 38.74 -22.42
N GLN A 28 12.31 38.41 -21.15
CA GLN A 28 12.43 37.02 -20.71
C GLN A 28 11.11 36.27 -20.90
N ALA A 29 11.18 35.04 -21.40
CA ALA A 29 10.02 34.17 -21.51
C ALA A 29 9.61 33.64 -20.13
N SER A 30 8.35 33.83 -19.78
CA SER A 30 7.73 33.37 -18.52
C SER A 30 6.54 32.45 -18.74
N TYR A 31 6.05 32.32 -19.99
CA TYR A 31 4.88 31.55 -20.36
C TYR A 31 5.16 30.67 -21.59
N ILE A 32 4.45 29.55 -21.72
CA ILE A 32 4.39 28.75 -22.94
C ILE A 32 2.97 28.89 -23.50
N ILE A 33 2.86 29.37 -24.74
CA ILE A 33 1.60 29.55 -25.47
C ILE A 33 1.55 28.48 -26.55
N SER A 34 0.55 27.60 -26.48
CA SER A 34 0.25 26.62 -27.52
C SER A 34 -0.83 27.18 -28.45
N THR A 35 -0.57 27.22 -29.75
CA THR A 35 -1.55 27.60 -30.77
C THR A 35 -1.51 26.64 -31.95
N ILE A 36 -2.67 26.47 -32.60
CA ILE A 36 -2.81 25.57 -33.75
C ILE A 36 -2.54 26.39 -35.01
N VAL A 37 -1.45 26.08 -35.71
CA VAL A 37 -1.13 26.67 -37.01
C VAL A 37 -1.11 25.54 -38.04
N ASP A 38 -1.95 25.65 -39.06
CA ASP A 38 -2.09 24.66 -40.13
C ASP A 38 -2.36 23.23 -39.61
N SER A 39 -3.33 23.12 -38.70
CA SER A 39 -3.78 21.86 -38.10
C SER A 39 -2.72 21.11 -37.27
N ASN A 40 -1.61 21.77 -36.92
CA ASN A 40 -0.59 21.23 -36.03
C ASN A 40 -0.42 22.12 -34.80
N LEU A 41 -0.30 21.51 -33.62
CA LEU A 41 -0.03 22.22 -32.39
C LEU A 41 1.42 22.74 -32.41
N LYS A 42 1.59 24.05 -32.29
CA LYS A 42 2.90 24.69 -32.12
C LYS A 42 2.94 25.45 -30.80
N GLU A 43 4.01 25.26 -30.07
CA GLU A 43 4.26 25.92 -28.78
C GLU A 43 5.30 27.03 -28.95
N PHE A 44 5.03 28.18 -28.35
CA PHE A 44 5.91 29.35 -28.34
C PHE A 44 6.15 29.79 -26.90
N ARG A 45 7.38 30.16 -26.58
CA ARG A 45 7.75 30.71 -25.26
C ARG A 45 7.59 32.22 -25.29
N ALA A 46 6.68 32.77 -24.50
CA ALA A 46 6.34 34.18 -24.52
C ALA A 46 6.62 34.87 -23.17
N CYS A 47 6.86 36.18 -23.19
CA CYS A 47 6.82 37.02 -21.98
C CYS A 47 5.37 37.36 -21.62
N GLU A 48 5.15 37.77 -20.38
CA GLU A 48 3.83 38.13 -19.82
C GLU A 48 3.00 39.08 -20.72
N ASP A 49 3.60 40.16 -21.20
CA ASP A 49 2.92 41.12 -22.10
C ASP A 49 2.49 40.50 -23.43
N CYS A 50 3.28 39.57 -23.97
CA CYS A 50 2.99 38.91 -25.25
C CYS A 50 2.00 37.75 -25.08
N ALA A 51 1.92 37.17 -23.88
CA ALA A 51 0.89 36.19 -23.53
C ALA A 51 -0.48 36.83 -23.29
N THR A 52 -0.51 38.09 -22.85
CA THR A 52 -1.74 38.81 -22.52
C THR A 52 -2.21 39.79 -23.61
N GLY A 53 -1.31 40.26 -24.48
CA GLY A 53 -1.59 41.30 -25.48
C GLY A 53 -1.93 40.81 -26.89
N ASN A 54 -3.13 40.26 -27.08
CA ASN A 54 -4.00 40.38 -28.29
C ASN A 54 -4.96 39.19 -28.41
N ILE A 55 -6.13 39.27 -27.77
CA ILE A 55 -7.31 38.50 -28.18
C ILE A 55 -8.49 39.46 -28.30
N LYS A 56 -8.62 40.09 -29.46
CA LYS A 56 -9.90 40.58 -29.99
C LYS A 56 -10.20 39.83 -31.29
N ALA A 57 -10.60 38.58 -31.15
CA ALA A 57 -11.33 37.86 -32.19
C ALA A 57 -12.33 36.94 -31.49
N LYS A 58 -13.61 37.13 -31.83
CA LYS A 58 -14.74 36.33 -31.36
C LYS A 58 -14.48 34.86 -31.65
N ALA A 59 -14.26 34.08 -30.61
CA ALA A 59 -14.52 32.65 -30.57
C ALA A 59 -15.05 32.37 -29.17
N ASP A 60 -16.19 31.69 -29.09
CA ASP A 60 -16.68 31.10 -27.85
C ASP A 60 -15.67 30.05 -27.40
N VAL A 61 -14.66 30.49 -26.65
CA VAL A 61 -13.77 29.62 -25.88
C VAL A 61 -14.29 29.70 -24.46
N THR A 62 -15.00 28.66 -24.04
CA THR A 62 -15.17 28.38 -22.62
C THR A 62 -13.79 28.19 -22.00
N GLU A 63 -13.21 29.24 -21.42
CA GLU A 63 -12.07 29.14 -20.52
C GLU A 63 -12.51 28.30 -19.31
N GLN A 64 -12.23 27.00 -19.34
CA GLN A 64 -12.22 26.21 -18.11
C GLN A 64 -10.93 26.57 -17.38
N THR A 65 -11.03 27.53 -16.46
CA THR A 65 -9.97 27.83 -15.51
C THR A 65 -9.70 26.58 -14.67
N VAL A 66 -8.54 25.95 -14.85
CA VAL A 66 -8.13 24.82 -14.02
C VAL A 66 -7.94 25.34 -12.59
N SER A 67 -8.82 24.92 -11.68
CA SER A 67 -8.75 25.30 -10.27
C SER A 67 -7.49 24.70 -9.64
N ILE A 68 -6.68 25.55 -8.98
CA ILE A 68 -5.41 25.19 -8.35
C ILE A 68 -5.46 25.60 -6.88
N CYS A 69 -5.05 24.69 -5.99
CA CYS A 69 -5.02 24.96 -4.57
C CYS A 69 -4.02 26.08 -4.23
N PRO A 70 -4.39 27.11 -3.45
CA PRO A 70 -3.51 28.24 -3.15
C PRO A 70 -2.30 27.87 -2.29
N ARG A 71 -2.38 26.76 -1.53
CA ARG A 71 -1.31 26.33 -0.62
C ARG A 71 -0.35 25.32 -1.22
N CYS A 72 -0.88 24.21 -1.78
CA CYS A 72 -0.02 23.14 -2.30
C CYS A 72 0.17 23.22 -3.83
N HIS A 73 -0.54 24.12 -4.51
CA HIS A 73 -0.50 24.28 -5.97
C HIS A 73 -0.87 23.04 -6.79
N CYS A 74 -1.46 22.01 -6.17
CA CYS A 74 -2.06 20.89 -6.89
C CYS A 74 -3.32 21.35 -7.65
N SER A 75 -3.59 20.68 -8.77
CA SER A 75 -4.84 20.81 -9.52
C SER A 75 -5.62 19.50 -9.41
N PHE A 76 -6.90 19.57 -9.06
CA PHE A 76 -7.77 18.39 -8.96
C PHE A 76 -8.14 17.80 -10.34
N GLN A 77 -8.23 18.64 -11.38
CA GLN A 77 -8.71 18.26 -12.71
C GLN A 77 -7.65 17.53 -13.56
N ALA A 78 -6.38 17.95 -13.44
CA ALA A 78 -5.28 17.41 -14.26
C ALA A 78 -5.02 15.92 -14.05
N ASP A 79 -5.33 15.36 -12.87
CA ASP A 79 -5.18 13.93 -12.60
C ASP A 79 -6.32 13.12 -13.23
N ILE A 80 -7.55 13.65 -13.19
CA ILE A 80 -8.73 13.02 -13.80
C ILE A 80 -8.57 12.93 -15.32
N GLU A 81 -8.05 13.98 -15.96
CA GLU A 81 -7.79 14.02 -17.41
C GLU A 81 -6.74 13.00 -17.84
N LYS A 82 -5.82 12.61 -16.94
CA LYS A 82 -4.83 11.54 -17.16
C LYS A 82 -5.36 10.14 -16.83
N GLY A 83 -6.66 10.01 -16.53
CA GLY A 83 -7.27 8.76 -16.10
C GLY A 83 -6.78 8.27 -14.73
N CYS A 84 -6.18 9.14 -13.93
CA CYS A 84 -5.68 8.84 -12.59
C CYS A 84 -6.68 9.32 -11.53
N PHE A 85 -6.67 8.67 -10.36
CA PHE A 85 -7.45 9.15 -9.22
C PHE A 85 -6.80 10.43 -8.67
N PRO A 86 -7.55 11.52 -8.44
CA PRO A 86 -6.95 12.81 -8.06
C PRO A 86 -6.35 12.73 -6.66
N LEU A 87 -5.07 13.07 -6.53
CA LEU A 87 -4.40 13.16 -5.24
C LEU A 87 -4.47 14.58 -4.69
N LEU A 88 -4.80 14.69 -3.42
CA LEU A 88 -4.79 15.95 -2.68
C LEU A 88 -3.38 16.18 -2.12
N GLY A 89 -3.00 17.46 -2.02
CA GLY A 89 -1.68 17.89 -1.57
C GLY A 89 -1.62 18.53 -0.19
N CYS A 90 -2.77 18.94 0.37
CA CYS A 90 -2.86 19.49 1.73
C CYS A 90 -4.31 19.48 2.23
N GLU A 91 -4.51 19.85 3.50
CA GLU A 91 -5.84 19.99 4.11
C GLU A 91 -6.73 21.03 3.41
N GLU A 92 -6.15 22.11 2.86
CA GLU A 92 -6.92 23.16 2.18
C GLU A 92 -7.51 22.72 0.84
N CYS A 93 -6.97 21.64 0.23
CA CYS A 93 -7.56 21.06 -0.96
C CYS A 93 -9.00 20.59 -0.72
N TYR A 94 -9.32 20.11 0.49
CA TYR A 94 -10.67 19.66 0.85
C TYR A 94 -11.70 20.79 0.86
N ASN A 95 -11.26 22.02 1.17
CA ASN A 95 -12.11 23.20 1.15
C ASN A 95 -12.14 23.83 -0.25
N HIS A 96 -10.99 23.91 -0.91
CA HIS A 96 -10.87 24.57 -2.21
C HIS A 96 -11.57 23.79 -3.33
N PHE A 97 -11.46 22.46 -3.33
CA PHE A 97 -12.10 21.60 -4.34
C PHE A 97 -13.42 20.99 -3.85
N HIS A 98 -14.06 21.60 -2.85
CA HIS A 98 -15.18 21.01 -2.11
C HIS A 98 -16.27 20.42 -3.01
N ASP A 99 -16.79 21.18 -3.98
CA ASP A 99 -17.91 20.74 -4.83
C ASP A 99 -17.56 19.48 -5.67
N GLN A 100 -16.34 19.46 -6.23
CA GLN A 100 -15.85 18.34 -7.03
C GLN A 100 -15.57 17.13 -6.14
N LEU A 101 -14.96 17.37 -4.98
CA LEU A 101 -14.57 16.36 -4.02
C LEU A 101 -15.78 15.69 -3.38
N ILE A 102 -16.82 16.42 -2.98
CA ILE A 102 -18.04 15.86 -2.41
C ILE A 102 -18.76 14.94 -3.42
N SER A 103 -18.77 15.32 -4.71
CA SER A 103 -19.30 14.45 -5.76
C SER A 103 -18.50 13.14 -5.87
N LEU A 104 -17.17 13.22 -5.82
CA LEU A 104 -16.29 12.06 -5.84
C LEU A 104 -16.48 11.18 -4.60
N LEU A 105 -16.43 11.75 -3.40
CA LEU A 105 -16.60 11.04 -2.14
C LEU A 105 -17.97 10.34 -2.06
N SER A 106 -19.03 11.00 -2.51
CA SER A 106 -20.37 10.40 -2.58
C SER A 106 -20.39 9.18 -3.51
N LYS A 107 -19.74 9.25 -4.68
CA LYS A 107 -19.63 8.10 -5.62
C LYS A 107 -18.77 6.97 -5.06
N THR A 108 -17.66 7.29 -4.41
CA THR A 108 -16.68 6.30 -3.92
C THR A 108 -17.14 5.62 -2.63
N HIS A 109 -17.72 6.37 -1.70
CA HIS A 109 -18.06 5.86 -0.36
C HIS A 109 -19.56 5.65 -0.15
N GLY A 110 -20.41 6.19 -1.03
CA GLY A 110 -21.87 6.18 -0.83
C GLY A 110 -22.36 7.11 0.28
N SER A 111 -21.45 7.86 0.91
CA SER A 111 -21.72 8.81 1.99
C SER A 111 -20.70 9.95 1.96
N ILE A 112 -21.07 11.06 2.59
CA ILE A 112 -20.21 12.26 2.73
C ILE A 112 -20.03 12.67 4.20
N LYS A 113 -20.51 11.84 5.14
CA LYS A 113 -20.45 12.13 6.58
C LYS A 113 -19.58 11.12 7.31
N HIS A 114 -18.67 11.61 8.12
CA HIS A 114 -17.88 10.80 9.03
C HIS A 114 -18.75 10.25 10.17
N LYS A 115 -18.53 8.99 10.53
CA LYS A 115 -19.15 8.32 11.69
C LYS A 115 -18.15 7.58 12.57
N GLY A 116 -16.88 7.59 12.17
CA GLY A 116 -15.84 6.86 12.88
C GLY A 116 -15.31 7.61 14.10
N LYS A 117 -14.13 7.21 14.54
CA LYS A 117 -13.42 7.85 15.64
C LYS A 117 -13.27 9.36 15.44
N SER A 118 -13.43 10.10 16.52
CA SER A 118 -13.08 11.52 16.61
C SER A 118 -11.77 11.70 17.36
N ILE A 119 -11.08 12.81 17.11
CA ILE A 119 -9.89 13.17 17.88
C ILE A 119 -10.32 13.67 19.26
N LEU A 120 -9.70 13.14 20.32
CA LEU A 120 -9.84 13.68 21.66
C LEU A 120 -9.18 15.07 21.68
N ASN A 121 -9.98 16.14 21.76
CA ASN A 121 -9.49 17.50 21.90
C ASN A 121 -8.58 17.60 23.14
N GLN A 122 -7.27 17.78 22.95
CA GLN A 122 -6.36 18.19 24.02
C GLN A 122 -5.33 19.19 23.52
N SER A 123 -5.30 20.33 24.20
CA SER A 123 -4.25 21.35 24.14
C SER A 123 -2.93 20.72 24.60
N GLN A 124 -1.95 20.58 23.72
CA GLN A 124 -0.63 20.13 24.14
C GLN A 124 0.25 21.29 24.60
N THR A 125 0.71 21.19 25.84
CA THR A 125 1.97 21.78 26.29
C THR A 125 3.06 20.75 25.99
N VAL A 126 4.00 21.08 25.10
CA VAL A 126 5.15 20.23 24.79
C VAL A 126 6.12 20.30 25.96
N GLU A 127 6.08 19.31 26.86
CA GLU A 127 7.14 19.14 27.87
C GLU A 127 8.38 18.55 27.19
N LYS A 128 9.49 19.30 27.27
CA LYS A 128 10.81 18.84 26.86
C LYS A 128 11.20 17.64 27.71
N THR A 129 11.37 16.47 27.09
CA THR A 129 11.92 15.31 27.80
C THR A 129 13.04 14.62 27.03
N ASN A 130 13.88 13.96 27.82
CA ASN A 130 15.25 13.53 27.57
C ASN A 130 15.44 12.56 26.39
N LYS A 131 16.70 12.45 25.94
CA LYS A 131 17.17 11.56 24.87
C LYS A 131 16.75 10.10 25.12
N THR A 132 15.72 9.65 24.40
CA THR A 132 15.21 8.27 24.42
C THR A 132 15.99 7.38 23.46
N LYS A 133 16.29 6.15 23.88
CA LYS A 133 17.15 5.22 23.14
C LYS A 133 16.30 4.18 22.38
N ILE A 134 15.80 4.55 21.22
CA ILE A 134 15.31 3.57 20.25
C ILE A 134 16.51 2.75 19.76
N ARG A 135 16.33 1.43 19.58
CA ARG A 135 17.35 0.59 18.97
C ARG A 135 17.36 0.82 17.46
N PHE A 136 18.32 1.61 16.98
CA PHE A 136 18.71 1.58 15.57
C PHE A 136 19.36 0.23 15.29
N LEU A 137 18.72 -0.57 14.46
CA LEU A 137 19.25 -1.86 14.07
C LEU A 137 19.43 -1.89 12.56
N HIS A 138 20.64 -1.52 12.14
CA HIS A 138 21.17 -1.83 10.80
C HIS A 138 21.18 -3.34 10.50
N SER A 139 21.06 -4.20 11.53
CA SER A 139 21.11 -5.66 11.40
C SER A 139 19.84 -6.41 11.84
N ALA A 140 18.70 -5.73 12.04
CA ALA A 140 17.45 -6.36 12.54
C ALA A 140 16.73 -7.24 11.53
N ILE A 141 17.11 -7.19 10.25
CA ILE A 141 16.51 -8.01 9.20
C ILE A 141 17.04 -9.44 9.33
N SER A 142 16.59 -10.12 10.38
CA SER A 142 16.93 -11.50 10.67
C SER A 142 16.15 -12.42 9.73
N ILE A 143 16.81 -13.47 9.26
CA ILE A 143 16.15 -14.55 8.52
C ILE A 143 15.18 -15.33 9.44
N LYS A 144 15.23 -15.12 10.76
CA LYS A 144 14.25 -15.67 11.71
C LYS A 144 12.84 -15.29 11.28
N GLU A 145 11.96 -16.28 11.20
CA GLU A 145 10.58 -16.12 10.72
C GLU A 145 9.83 -15.08 11.57
N ALA A 146 9.01 -14.25 10.92
CA ALA A 146 8.12 -13.32 11.62
C ALA A 146 7.13 -14.12 12.49
N LYS A 147 6.89 -13.66 13.72
CA LYS A 147 6.06 -14.40 14.67
C LYS A 147 4.62 -14.56 14.18
N TRP A 148 4.08 -13.52 13.54
CA TRP A 148 2.73 -13.58 12.96
C TRP A 148 2.58 -14.68 11.89
N MET A 149 3.66 -15.10 11.22
CA MET A 149 3.63 -16.21 10.24
C MET A 149 3.71 -17.59 10.89
N GLN A 150 4.10 -17.67 12.16
CA GLN A 150 4.23 -18.94 12.91
C GLN A 150 2.95 -19.29 13.69
N ASP A 151 2.12 -18.30 13.98
CA ASP A 151 0.95 -18.46 14.86
C ASP A 151 -0.17 -19.30 14.23
N SER A 152 -0.79 -20.15 15.04
CA SER A 152 -1.98 -20.93 14.69
C SER A 152 -3.24 -20.08 14.85
N GLY A 153 -3.55 -19.25 13.86
CA GLY A 153 -4.75 -18.44 13.83
C GLY A 153 -6.05 -19.24 13.57
N PRO A 154 -7.22 -18.68 13.92
CA PRO A 154 -8.52 -19.23 13.54
C PRO A 154 -8.67 -19.36 12.02
N ASP A 155 -9.32 -20.43 11.58
CA ASP A 155 -9.69 -20.67 10.17
C ASP A 155 -8.51 -20.69 9.18
N LEU A 156 -7.30 -21.05 9.64
CA LEU A 156 -6.07 -21.10 8.84
C LEU A 156 -6.12 -21.99 7.60
N ASP A 157 -7.06 -22.94 7.53
CA ASP A 157 -7.28 -23.78 6.37
C ASP A 157 -7.81 -22.98 5.16
N VAL A 158 -8.48 -21.84 5.40
CA VAL A 158 -9.05 -20.96 4.37
C VAL A 158 -8.51 -19.53 4.45
N VAL A 159 -8.29 -18.99 5.64
CA VAL A 159 -7.78 -17.63 5.85
C VAL A 159 -6.28 -17.67 6.12
N VAL A 160 -5.50 -17.10 5.20
CA VAL A 160 -4.05 -17.00 5.35
C VAL A 160 -3.69 -15.92 6.37
N SER A 161 -4.31 -14.74 6.26
CA SER A 161 -4.03 -13.62 7.16
C SER A 161 -5.16 -12.59 7.20
N SER A 162 -5.19 -11.86 8.31
CA SER A 162 -5.99 -10.65 8.51
C SER A 162 -5.06 -9.45 8.65
N ARG A 163 -5.45 -8.31 8.11
CA ARG A 163 -4.65 -7.08 8.18
C ARG A 163 -5.53 -5.84 8.26
N ILE A 164 -5.19 -4.95 9.18
CA ILE A 164 -5.83 -3.64 9.36
C ILE A 164 -4.79 -2.56 9.12
N ARG A 165 -5.17 -1.53 8.35
CA ARG A 165 -4.35 -0.33 8.12
C ARG A 165 -5.12 0.93 8.42
N LEU A 166 -4.43 1.94 8.95
CA LEU A 166 -4.95 3.30 9.18
C LEU A 166 -4.04 4.31 8.49
N ALA A 167 -4.64 5.22 7.72
CA ALA A 167 -3.95 6.35 7.09
C ALA A 167 -4.19 7.64 7.90
N ARG A 168 -3.11 8.38 8.20
CA ARG A 168 -3.14 9.65 8.93
C ARG A 168 -2.15 10.64 8.33
N ASN A 169 -2.58 11.89 8.15
CA ASN A 169 -1.68 13.02 7.90
C ASN A 169 -1.59 13.92 9.14
N ILE A 170 -0.50 14.67 9.22
CA ILE A 170 -0.21 15.58 10.33
C ILE A 170 -0.66 16.98 9.93
N LYS A 171 -1.43 17.64 10.80
CA LYS A 171 -1.94 18.98 10.58
C LYS A 171 -0.79 19.99 10.46
N GLY A 172 -0.94 20.96 9.56
CA GLY A 172 0.05 22.02 9.33
C GLY A 172 1.11 21.69 8.28
N PHE A 173 1.26 20.42 7.91
CA PHE A 173 2.19 19.97 6.87
C PHE A 173 1.49 19.75 5.52
N LEU A 174 2.21 19.92 4.41
CA LEU A 174 1.79 19.43 3.09
C LEU A 174 1.83 17.89 3.08
N PHE A 175 0.98 17.27 2.27
CA PHE A 175 0.97 15.80 2.11
C PHE A 175 2.20 15.30 1.35
N CYS A 176 2.56 14.02 1.54
CA CYS A 176 3.81 13.42 1.05
C CYS A 176 4.09 13.64 -0.45
N SER A 177 3.05 13.70 -1.27
CA SER A 177 3.17 13.88 -2.72
C SER A 177 3.67 15.28 -3.13
N VAL A 178 3.61 16.26 -2.22
CA VAL A 178 3.95 17.67 -2.47
C VAL A 178 5.01 18.20 -1.51
N ALA A 179 5.02 17.71 -0.27
CA ALA A 179 5.96 18.13 0.76
C ALA A 179 7.42 18.04 0.28
N ASP A 180 8.22 19.03 0.64
CA ASP A 180 9.64 19.03 0.29
C ASP A 180 10.44 18.09 1.21
N GLN A 181 11.70 17.85 0.88
CA GLN A 181 12.55 16.94 1.63
C GLN A 181 12.75 17.38 3.09
N ILE A 182 12.82 18.68 3.37
CA ILE A 182 13.03 19.20 4.72
C ILE A 182 11.79 18.96 5.56
N GLU A 183 10.61 19.24 4.99
CA GLU A 183 9.31 19.00 5.60
C GLU A 183 9.10 17.51 5.89
N LEU A 184 9.43 16.62 4.93
CA LEU A 184 9.36 15.17 5.13
C LEU A 184 10.31 14.67 6.22
N MET A 185 11.53 15.22 6.32
CA MET A 185 12.45 14.89 7.41
C MET A 185 11.90 15.34 8.78
N GLU A 186 11.23 16.48 8.83
CA GLU A 186 10.57 16.95 10.05
C GLU A 186 9.40 16.05 10.47
N ILE A 187 8.55 15.67 9.51
CA ILE A 187 7.44 14.71 9.70
C ILE A 187 7.99 13.38 10.21
N ALA A 188 9.05 12.84 9.59
CA ALA A 188 9.69 11.61 10.02
C ALA A 188 10.20 11.68 11.46
N ALA A 189 10.89 12.77 11.79
CA ALA A 189 11.43 12.98 13.13
C ALA A 189 10.32 13.16 14.17
N LEU A 190 9.20 13.81 13.82
CA LEU A 190 8.05 13.97 14.72
C LEU A 190 7.37 12.63 15.01
N ALA A 191 7.10 11.83 13.97
CA ALA A 191 6.49 10.52 14.11
C ALA A 191 7.38 9.56 14.91
N GLU A 192 8.68 9.54 14.62
CA GLU A 192 9.66 8.73 15.36
C GLU A 192 9.71 9.10 16.85
N ARG A 193 9.76 10.40 17.19
CA ARG A 193 9.75 10.86 18.59
C ARG A 193 8.47 10.45 19.32
N ALA A 194 7.32 10.66 18.70
CA ALA A 194 6.04 10.29 19.29
C ALA A 194 5.96 8.78 19.56
N SER A 195 6.38 7.94 18.61
CA SER A 195 6.43 6.50 18.79
C SER A 195 7.45 6.06 19.85
N ALA A 196 8.59 6.75 19.97
CA ALA A 196 9.57 6.51 21.02
C ALA A 196 8.98 6.73 22.42
N GLU A 197 8.26 7.83 22.62
CA GLU A 197 7.59 8.12 23.89
C GLU A 197 6.52 7.08 24.22
N ILE A 198 5.74 6.65 23.22
CA ILE A 198 4.71 5.61 23.40
C ILE A 198 5.35 4.26 23.76
N ALA A 199 6.53 3.94 23.22
CA ALA A 199 7.24 2.70 23.52
C ALA A 199 7.66 2.55 24.99
N GLU A 200 7.76 3.66 25.74
CA GLU A 200 8.09 3.68 27.16
C GLU A 200 6.92 3.34 28.09
N TYR A 201 5.67 3.28 27.58
CA TYR A 201 4.54 2.87 28.41
C TYR A 201 4.67 1.39 28.80
N GLU A 202 4.34 1.06 30.05
CA GLU A 202 4.58 -0.26 30.66
C GLU A 202 4.05 -1.44 29.81
N ASN A 203 2.89 -1.24 29.19
CA ASN A 203 2.19 -2.22 28.34
C ASN A 203 2.09 -1.78 26.87
N SER A 204 3.00 -0.93 26.41
CA SER A 204 2.99 -0.46 25.03
C SER A 204 3.20 -1.60 24.03
N PRO A 205 2.36 -1.71 22.98
CA PRO A 205 2.65 -2.59 21.85
C PRO A 205 3.95 -2.26 21.11
N LEU A 206 4.44 -1.01 21.23
CA LEU A 206 5.67 -0.54 20.61
C LEU A 206 6.90 -0.72 21.50
N ARG A 207 6.76 -1.34 22.68
CA ARG A 207 7.89 -1.59 23.57
C ARG A 207 8.95 -2.42 22.84
N ASN A 208 10.20 -1.96 22.90
CA ASN A 208 11.35 -2.53 22.18
C ASN A 208 11.22 -2.54 20.64
N ALA A 209 10.32 -1.74 20.05
CA ALA A 209 10.21 -1.64 18.61
C ALA A 209 11.52 -1.16 17.96
N TYR A 210 11.71 -1.60 16.73
CA TYR A 210 12.83 -1.23 15.87
C TYR A 210 12.41 -0.07 14.98
N VAL A 211 13.28 0.92 14.85
CA VAL A 211 13.15 1.96 13.81
C VAL A 211 14.18 1.70 12.75
N ILE A 212 13.71 1.65 11.50
CA ILE A 212 14.52 1.36 10.33
C ILE A 212 14.39 2.54 9.39
N ASP A 213 15.54 3.12 9.03
CA ASP A 213 15.64 4.11 7.97
C ASP A 213 15.73 3.38 6.63
N LEU A 214 14.72 3.55 5.77
CA LEU A 214 14.64 2.83 4.50
C LEU A 214 15.53 3.47 3.43
N ASP A 215 15.98 4.71 3.62
CA ASP A 215 16.90 5.37 2.69
C ASP A 215 18.33 4.86 2.86
N GLU A 216 18.62 4.18 3.97
CA GLU A 216 19.90 3.52 4.23
C GLU A 216 19.92 2.04 3.80
N LEU A 217 18.78 1.47 3.38
CA LEU A 217 18.68 0.07 2.98
C LEU A 217 18.93 -0.16 1.48
N ASP A 218 19.49 -1.32 1.15
CA ASP A 218 19.58 -1.78 -0.23
C ASP A 218 18.24 -2.37 -0.75
N GLU A 219 18.18 -2.61 -2.06
CA GLU A 219 16.99 -3.19 -2.71
C GLU A 219 16.59 -4.56 -2.17
N ILE A 220 17.56 -5.37 -1.70
CA ILE A 220 17.26 -6.71 -1.16
C ILE A 220 16.58 -6.56 0.20
N ASP A 221 17.05 -5.64 1.03
CA ASP A 221 16.52 -5.42 2.37
C ASP A 221 15.14 -4.76 2.34
N CYS A 222 14.95 -3.77 1.47
CA CYS A 222 13.62 -3.25 1.17
C CYS A 222 12.70 -4.35 0.62
N GLY A 223 13.20 -5.15 -0.33
CA GLY A 223 12.47 -6.29 -0.87
C GLY A 223 12.09 -7.31 0.21
N PHE A 224 12.96 -7.57 1.17
CA PHE A 224 12.72 -8.50 2.26
C PHE A 224 11.62 -8.01 3.19
N LEU A 225 11.66 -6.74 3.60
CA LEU A 225 10.60 -6.12 4.41
C LEU A 225 9.25 -6.12 3.68
N MET A 226 9.25 -5.85 2.37
CA MET A 226 8.04 -5.92 1.53
C MET A 226 7.51 -7.35 1.42
N GLU A 227 8.38 -8.35 1.23
CA GLU A 227 7.99 -9.76 1.18
C GLU A 227 7.43 -10.27 2.51
N ARG A 228 7.82 -9.65 3.64
CA ARG A 228 7.22 -9.85 4.97
C ARG A 228 5.94 -9.06 5.22
N HIS A 229 5.49 -8.28 4.24
CA HIS A 229 4.36 -7.37 4.34
C HIS A 229 4.52 -6.27 5.40
N LEU A 230 5.75 -5.95 5.82
CA LEU A 230 6.03 -4.91 6.81
C LEU A 230 6.05 -3.51 6.21
N ILE A 231 6.36 -3.39 4.92
CA ILE A 231 6.27 -2.13 4.17
C ILE A 231 5.46 -2.31 2.90
N SER A 232 4.91 -1.21 2.37
CA SER A 232 4.28 -1.19 1.04
C SER A 232 5.34 -1.12 -0.06
N ARG A 233 4.95 -1.49 -1.28
CA ARG A 233 5.81 -1.31 -2.47
C ARG A 233 6.11 0.17 -2.69
N ASP A 234 5.09 1.01 -2.54
CA ASP A 234 5.21 2.44 -2.76
C ASP A 234 6.21 3.07 -1.78
N LEU A 235 6.20 2.66 -0.51
CA LEU A 235 7.24 3.05 0.42
C LEU A 235 8.62 2.57 -0.02
N ALA A 236 8.75 1.34 -0.51
CA ALA A 236 10.05 0.82 -0.96
C ALA A 236 10.64 1.54 -2.19
N GLU A 237 9.81 2.16 -3.05
CA GLU A 237 10.22 2.61 -4.39
C GLU A 237 10.06 4.12 -4.66
N LYS A 238 9.06 4.80 -4.06
CA LYS A 238 8.59 6.11 -4.57
C LYS A 238 8.97 7.30 -3.71
N TYR A 239 9.05 7.14 -2.40
CA TYR A 239 9.13 8.26 -1.45
C TYR A 239 10.55 8.48 -0.91
N ILE A 240 10.76 9.56 -0.16
CA ILE A 240 12.04 9.93 0.48
C ILE A 240 11.83 10.23 1.97
N ALA A 241 12.93 10.32 2.73
CA ALA A 241 12.92 10.47 4.19
C ALA A 241 12.06 9.39 4.86
N ARG A 242 12.20 8.15 4.38
CA ARG A 242 11.28 7.05 4.66
C ARG A 242 11.74 6.28 5.88
N LYS A 243 10.80 6.03 6.80
CA LYS A 243 11.07 5.19 7.98
C LYS A 243 9.98 4.16 8.18
N VAL A 244 10.32 3.08 8.84
CA VAL A 244 9.36 2.11 9.36
C VAL A 244 9.68 1.76 10.80
N ILE A 245 8.65 1.72 11.64
CA ILE A 245 8.72 1.28 13.03
C ILE A 245 8.05 -0.08 13.14
N ILE A 246 8.77 -1.09 13.61
CA ILE A 246 8.32 -2.49 13.62
C ILE A 246 8.45 -3.04 15.03
N ASP A 247 7.40 -3.67 15.54
CA ASP A 247 7.45 -4.30 16.86
C ASP A 247 8.30 -5.59 16.86
N GLU A 248 8.64 -6.11 18.05
CA GLU A 248 9.46 -7.33 18.15
C GLU A 248 8.82 -8.58 17.54
N LYS A 249 7.48 -8.63 17.43
CA LYS A 249 6.76 -9.78 16.86
C LYS A 249 6.51 -9.63 15.37
N GLU A 250 6.87 -8.49 14.78
CA GLU A 250 6.63 -8.14 13.38
C GLU A 250 5.14 -8.19 12.99
N ASN A 251 4.24 -8.00 13.95
CA ASN A 251 2.80 -7.97 13.72
C ASN A 251 2.23 -6.54 13.66
N ILE A 252 3.05 -5.54 14.02
CA ILE A 252 2.78 -4.11 13.89
C ILE A 252 3.86 -3.48 13.00
N SER A 253 3.43 -2.60 12.10
CA SER A 253 4.30 -1.72 11.34
C SER A 253 3.71 -0.31 11.26
N ILE A 254 4.52 0.70 11.55
CA ILE A 254 4.18 2.11 11.34
C ILE A 254 5.08 2.63 10.24
N MET A 255 4.52 2.80 9.05
CA MET A 255 5.21 3.37 7.90
C MET A 255 5.11 4.89 7.95
N ILE A 256 6.25 5.56 7.76
CA ILE A 256 6.34 7.01 7.79
C ILE A 256 6.77 7.53 6.42
N ASN A 257 6.11 8.59 5.96
CA ASN A 257 6.27 9.19 4.63
C ASN A 257 5.96 8.20 3.50
N GLU A 258 4.78 7.60 3.55
CA GLU A 258 4.23 6.80 2.46
C GLU A 258 3.33 7.68 1.58
N GLU A 259 2.15 7.22 1.15
CA GLU A 259 1.16 8.08 0.48
C GLU A 259 0.64 9.16 1.45
N ASP A 260 0.49 8.77 2.72
CA ASP A 260 0.18 9.63 3.85
C ASP A 260 1.36 9.65 4.83
N HIS A 261 1.42 10.66 5.71
CA HIS A 261 2.54 10.85 6.65
C HIS A 261 2.75 9.64 7.55
N ILE A 262 1.66 9.06 8.04
CA ILE A 262 1.69 7.91 8.94
C ILE A 262 0.68 6.88 8.44
N ARG A 263 1.17 5.68 8.13
CA ARG A 263 0.35 4.51 7.85
C ARG A 263 0.60 3.44 8.90
N LEU A 264 -0.34 3.30 9.84
CA LEU A 264 -0.30 2.25 10.85
C LEU A 264 -0.82 0.94 10.25
N GLN A 265 -0.21 -0.17 10.62
CA GLN A 265 -0.59 -1.50 10.17
C GLN A 265 -0.50 -2.51 11.31
N ALA A 266 -1.52 -3.36 11.45
CA ALA A 266 -1.46 -4.60 12.22
C ALA A 266 -1.83 -5.80 11.33
N MET A 267 -1.11 -6.91 11.50
CA MET A 267 -1.30 -8.13 10.72
C MET A 267 -1.23 -9.38 11.59
N GLY A 268 -2.05 -10.38 11.28
CA GLY A 268 -2.10 -11.64 12.02
C GLY A 268 -2.47 -12.82 11.14
N SER A 269 -2.09 -14.01 11.58
CA SER A 269 -2.44 -15.30 10.95
C SER A 269 -3.92 -15.62 11.19
N GLY A 270 -4.60 -16.11 10.16
CA GLY A 270 -6.02 -16.49 10.25
C GLY A 270 -6.98 -15.30 10.38
N LEU A 271 -8.22 -15.57 10.80
CA LEU A 271 -9.26 -14.55 10.96
C LEU A 271 -9.24 -13.96 12.39
N GLN A 272 -8.58 -12.82 12.58
CA GLN A 272 -8.36 -12.19 13.90
C GLN A 272 -8.62 -10.67 13.91
N LEU A 273 -9.58 -10.19 13.12
CA LEU A 273 -9.80 -8.76 12.89
C LEU A 273 -10.03 -7.95 14.17
N LYS A 274 -10.75 -8.50 15.15
CA LYS A 274 -11.04 -7.80 16.41
C LYS A 274 -9.78 -7.56 17.24
N GLN A 275 -8.95 -8.58 17.41
CA GLN A 275 -7.70 -8.49 18.17
C GLN A 275 -6.72 -7.52 17.51
N LEU A 276 -6.61 -7.57 16.18
CA LEU A 276 -5.78 -6.64 15.42
C LEU A 276 -6.30 -5.20 15.54
N TRP A 277 -7.61 -5.00 15.59
CA TRP A 277 -8.20 -3.68 15.78
C TRP A 277 -7.87 -3.12 17.15
N GLU A 278 -8.10 -3.87 18.22
CA GLU A 278 -7.78 -3.47 19.59
C GLU A 278 -6.30 -3.04 19.71
N LEU A 279 -5.40 -3.82 19.10
CA LEU A 279 -3.97 -3.54 19.07
C LEU A 279 -3.65 -2.22 18.35
N ILE A 280 -4.05 -2.07 17.09
CA ILE A 280 -3.68 -0.89 16.28
C ILE A 280 -4.42 0.38 16.72
N SER A 281 -5.65 0.22 17.21
CA SER A 281 -6.49 1.29 17.76
C SER A 281 -5.86 1.91 19.01
N SER A 282 -5.25 1.09 19.88
CA SER A 282 -4.54 1.60 21.06
C SER A 282 -3.36 2.51 20.68
N ILE A 283 -2.57 2.08 19.68
CA ILE A 283 -1.42 2.83 19.17
C ILE A 283 -1.87 4.13 18.47
N ASP A 284 -2.89 4.07 17.62
CA ASP A 284 -3.45 5.24 16.95
C ASP A 284 -3.99 6.27 17.95
N ASN A 285 -4.66 5.81 19.02
CA ASN A 285 -5.15 6.68 20.08
C ASN A 285 -3.99 7.35 20.84
N ASP A 286 -2.93 6.61 21.16
CA ASP A 286 -1.77 7.17 21.85
C ASP A 286 -0.96 8.13 20.98
N LEU A 287 -0.83 7.85 19.67
CA LEU A 287 -0.25 8.77 18.70
C LEU A 287 -1.10 10.03 18.55
N SER A 288 -2.43 9.93 18.55
CA SER A 288 -3.31 11.11 18.46
C SER A 288 -3.17 12.07 19.65
N LYS A 289 -2.73 11.57 20.81
CA LYS A 289 -2.40 12.40 21.99
C LYS A 289 -1.04 13.08 21.88
N LYS A 290 -0.23 12.73 20.88
CA LYS A 290 1.15 13.20 20.65
C LYS A 290 1.29 14.01 19.36
N ILE A 291 0.49 13.69 18.35
CA ILE A 291 0.51 14.26 17.02
C ILE A 291 -0.88 14.79 16.68
N ASN A 292 -0.95 16.05 16.25
CA ASN A 292 -2.19 16.63 15.75
C ASN A 292 -2.47 16.12 14.33
N TYR A 293 -3.41 15.20 14.20
CA TYR A 293 -3.82 14.71 12.89
C TYR A 293 -4.63 15.76 12.10
N SER A 294 -4.50 15.72 10.78
CA SER A 294 -5.36 16.45 9.86
C SER A 294 -6.75 15.82 9.84
N PHE A 295 -7.73 16.52 10.39
CA PHE A 295 -9.07 15.99 10.64
C PHE A 295 -10.14 17.06 10.49
N SER A 296 -11.23 16.68 9.83
CA SER A 296 -12.47 17.45 9.69
C SER A 296 -13.59 16.77 10.48
N PRO A 297 -14.39 17.50 11.28
CA PRO A 297 -15.57 16.93 11.93
C PRO A 297 -16.59 16.34 10.94
N GLU A 298 -16.64 16.86 9.71
CA GLU A 298 -17.55 16.40 8.67
C GLU A 298 -16.98 15.21 7.89
N LEU A 299 -15.70 15.29 7.49
CA LEU A 299 -15.07 14.35 6.57
C LEU A 299 -14.12 13.35 7.24
N GLY A 300 -13.89 13.45 8.54
CA GLY A 300 -12.98 12.57 9.28
C GLY A 300 -11.50 12.89 9.04
N PHE A 301 -10.65 11.88 9.06
CA PHE A 301 -9.22 11.99 8.77
C PHE A 301 -9.00 12.35 7.30
N LEU A 302 -8.19 13.38 7.07
CA LEU A 302 -7.89 13.90 5.74
C LEU A 302 -6.63 13.21 5.17
N THR A 303 -6.76 12.64 3.98
CA THR A 303 -5.76 11.77 3.33
C THR A 303 -5.34 12.33 1.98
N SER A 304 -4.19 11.92 1.45
CA SER A 304 -3.79 12.35 0.09
C SER A 304 -4.72 11.75 -0.96
N CYS A 305 -5.01 10.44 -0.88
CA CYS A 305 -5.99 9.83 -1.76
C CYS A 305 -7.41 9.96 -1.16
N PRO A 306 -8.38 10.55 -1.88
CA PRO A 306 -9.75 10.67 -1.39
C PRO A 306 -10.39 9.33 -1.01
N THR A 307 -9.98 8.19 -1.59
CA THR A 307 -10.51 6.86 -1.23
C THR A 307 -10.19 6.41 0.19
N ASN A 308 -9.29 7.11 0.89
CA ASN A 308 -8.97 6.84 2.29
C ASN A 308 -9.62 7.87 3.24
N THR A 309 -10.35 8.87 2.74
CA THR A 309 -10.98 9.92 3.56
C THR A 309 -12.01 9.33 4.51
N GLY A 310 -12.14 9.89 5.72
CA GLY A 310 -13.09 9.40 6.73
C GLY A 310 -12.37 8.70 7.86
N THR A 311 -12.57 7.40 7.98
CA THR A 311 -11.89 6.57 8.99
C THR A 311 -10.39 6.38 8.68
N GLY A 312 -9.96 6.53 7.43
CA GLY A 312 -8.62 6.11 7.00
C GLY A 312 -8.41 4.59 7.09
N LEU A 313 -9.46 3.81 7.30
CA LEU A 313 -9.39 2.38 7.63
C LEU A 313 -9.44 1.50 6.39
N ARG A 314 -8.42 0.66 6.23
CA ARG A 314 -8.46 -0.46 5.27
C ARG A 314 -8.33 -1.79 6.00
N VAL A 315 -9.43 -2.52 6.06
CA VAL A 315 -9.48 -3.90 6.54
C VAL A 315 -9.31 -4.83 5.36
N SER A 316 -8.44 -5.82 5.49
CA SER A 316 -8.21 -6.83 4.47
C SER A 316 -8.06 -8.23 5.06
N VAL A 317 -8.62 -9.21 4.36
CA VAL A 317 -8.46 -10.63 4.67
C VAL A 317 -7.94 -11.34 3.43
N MET A 318 -6.87 -12.13 3.60
CA MET A 318 -6.28 -12.95 2.55
C MET A 318 -6.82 -14.38 2.69
N PHE A 319 -7.45 -14.88 1.63
CA PHE A 319 -8.06 -16.20 1.56
C PHE A 319 -7.30 -17.10 0.58
N HIS A 320 -7.30 -18.39 0.87
CA HIS A 320 -6.95 -19.47 -0.05
C HIS A 320 -8.24 -20.18 -0.47
N LEU A 321 -8.71 -19.91 -1.69
CA LEU A 321 -10.02 -20.34 -2.20
C LEU A 321 -9.92 -21.30 -3.40
N PRO A 322 -9.15 -22.40 -3.31
CA PRO A 322 -8.94 -23.30 -4.43
C PRO A 322 -10.24 -23.98 -4.88
N ALA A 323 -11.17 -24.33 -3.99
CA ALA A 323 -12.40 -25.00 -4.39
C ALA A 323 -13.37 -24.06 -5.11
N LEU A 324 -13.61 -22.87 -4.56
CA LEU A 324 -14.44 -21.85 -5.21
C LEU A 324 -13.86 -21.38 -6.55
N SER A 325 -12.54 -21.36 -6.68
CA SER A 325 -11.86 -21.02 -7.94
C SER A 325 -12.10 -22.03 -9.06
N LEU A 326 -12.45 -23.29 -8.72
CA LEU A 326 -12.62 -24.35 -9.70
C LEU A 326 -14.04 -24.41 -10.27
N THR A 327 -15.04 -23.92 -9.54
CA THR A 327 -16.45 -23.99 -9.95
C THR A 327 -16.94 -22.68 -10.56
N LYS A 328 -17.88 -22.78 -11.52
CA LYS A 328 -18.51 -21.58 -12.11
C LYS A 328 -19.30 -20.79 -11.07
N GLU A 329 -19.95 -21.49 -10.14
CA GLU A 329 -20.71 -20.89 -9.04
C GLU A 329 -19.77 -20.18 -8.04
N GLY A 330 -18.67 -20.82 -7.62
CA GLY A 330 -17.69 -20.21 -6.73
C GLY A 330 -17.08 -18.93 -7.29
N LYS A 331 -16.74 -18.92 -8.59
CA LYS A 331 -16.31 -17.70 -9.29
C LYS A 331 -17.37 -16.59 -9.27
N ARG A 332 -18.66 -16.93 -9.38
CA ARG A 332 -19.75 -15.94 -9.26
C ARG A 332 -19.81 -15.36 -7.86
N ILE A 333 -19.65 -16.18 -6.81
CA ILE A 333 -19.62 -15.71 -5.42
C ILE A 333 -18.48 -14.71 -5.22
N ILE A 334 -17.27 -15.05 -5.70
CA ILE A 334 -16.11 -14.16 -5.61
C ILE A 334 -16.37 -12.85 -6.36
N ASN A 335 -16.95 -12.91 -7.57
CA ASN A 335 -17.25 -11.70 -8.34
C ASN A 335 -18.37 -10.85 -7.73
N SER A 336 -19.35 -11.45 -7.05
CA SER A 336 -20.43 -10.73 -6.37
C SER A 336 -19.93 -9.88 -5.22
N ILE A 337 -18.77 -10.21 -4.63
CA ILE A 337 -18.16 -9.43 -3.56
C ILE A 337 -17.79 -8.02 -4.05
N SER A 338 -17.28 -7.91 -5.27
CA SER A 338 -17.01 -6.61 -5.90
C SER A 338 -18.27 -5.75 -6.03
N ASN A 339 -19.41 -6.37 -6.33
CA ASN A 339 -20.69 -5.65 -6.43
C ASN A 339 -21.21 -5.14 -5.07
N MET A 340 -20.68 -5.65 -3.96
CA MET A 340 -21.02 -5.20 -2.60
C MET A 340 -20.10 -4.07 -2.09
N GLY A 341 -19.26 -3.48 -2.94
CA GLY A 341 -18.35 -2.38 -2.57
C GLY A 341 -17.05 -2.85 -1.90
N TYR A 342 -16.59 -4.07 -2.22
CA TYR A 342 -15.35 -4.64 -1.71
C TYR A 342 -14.38 -4.92 -2.84
N ALA A 343 -13.13 -4.52 -2.69
CA ALA A 343 -12.09 -4.84 -3.64
C ALA A 343 -11.64 -6.29 -3.48
N VAL A 344 -11.65 -7.05 -4.58
CA VAL A 344 -11.09 -8.42 -4.66
C VAL A 344 -9.84 -8.39 -5.53
N ARG A 345 -8.70 -8.84 -4.99
CA ARG A 345 -7.38 -8.79 -5.66
C ARG A 345 -6.60 -10.10 -5.45
N GLY A 346 -5.64 -10.39 -6.31
CA GLY A 346 -4.69 -11.50 -6.09
C GLY A 346 -3.64 -11.17 -5.02
N ILE A 347 -2.76 -12.15 -4.71
CA ILE A 347 -1.71 -12.03 -3.68
C ILE A 347 -0.71 -10.88 -3.93
N TYR A 348 -0.54 -10.44 -5.19
CA TYR A 348 0.41 -9.39 -5.57
C TYR A 348 -0.25 -8.01 -5.79
N GLY A 349 -1.53 -7.84 -5.46
CA GLY A 349 -2.22 -6.54 -5.52
C GLY A 349 -3.02 -6.29 -6.80
N GLU A 350 -3.20 -5.01 -7.14
CA GLU A 350 -4.03 -4.55 -8.27
C GLU A 350 -3.54 -5.11 -9.61
N GLY A 351 -4.47 -5.58 -10.45
CA GLY A 351 -4.17 -6.15 -11.76
C GLY A 351 -3.46 -7.52 -11.75
N SER A 352 -3.14 -8.08 -10.58
CA SER A 352 -2.50 -9.40 -10.50
C SER A 352 -3.48 -10.53 -10.78
N ARG A 353 -3.05 -11.53 -11.58
CA ARG A 353 -3.80 -12.78 -11.75
C ARG A 353 -3.93 -13.45 -10.38
N ASN A 354 -5.06 -14.15 -10.14
CA ASN A 354 -5.32 -14.92 -8.92
C ASN A 354 -4.45 -16.19 -8.88
N LEU A 355 -3.12 -16.01 -8.82
CA LEU A 355 -2.14 -17.08 -8.80
C LEU A 355 -2.30 -17.91 -7.53
N GLY A 356 -2.28 -19.23 -7.65
CA GLY A 356 -2.46 -20.14 -6.52
C GLY A 356 -3.80 -20.02 -5.79
N SER A 357 -4.84 -19.46 -6.42
CA SER A 357 -6.16 -19.28 -5.78
C SER A 357 -6.12 -18.48 -4.48
N PHE A 358 -5.19 -17.53 -4.38
CA PHE A 358 -5.13 -16.57 -3.28
C PHE A 358 -5.89 -15.29 -3.63
N TYR A 359 -6.76 -14.87 -2.72
CA TYR A 359 -7.65 -13.72 -2.89
C TYR A 359 -7.57 -12.82 -1.67
N GLN A 360 -7.22 -11.56 -1.88
CA GLN A 360 -7.33 -10.51 -0.88
C GLN A 360 -8.64 -9.75 -1.07
N ILE A 361 -9.46 -9.70 -0.03
CA ILE A 361 -10.71 -8.94 -0.01
C ILE A 361 -10.56 -7.79 0.97
N SER A 362 -10.99 -6.59 0.59
CA SER A 362 -10.89 -5.39 1.41
C SER A 362 -12.04 -4.40 1.19
N ASN A 363 -12.41 -3.63 2.22
CA ASN A 363 -13.43 -2.58 2.09
C ASN A 363 -12.95 -1.46 1.16
N GLU A 364 -13.81 -0.90 0.32
CA GLU A 364 -13.49 0.31 -0.45
C GLU A 364 -14.02 1.58 0.21
N ALA A 365 -15.19 1.51 0.84
CA ALA A 365 -15.76 2.62 1.58
C ALA A 365 -15.05 2.82 2.93
N THR A 366 -14.70 4.07 3.23
CA THR A 366 -14.06 4.51 4.49
C THR A 366 -14.83 5.64 5.17
N LEU A 367 -15.89 6.15 4.55
CA LEU A 367 -16.75 7.23 5.01
C LEU A 367 -18.20 6.73 5.12
N GLY A 368 -18.99 7.24 6.07
CA GLY A 368 -20.40 6.84 6.29
C GLY A 368 -20.61 5.64 7.23
N GLN A 369 -19.54 4.95 7.60
CA GLN A 369 -19.51 3.85 8.55
C GLN A 369 -18.39 4.08 9.56
N SER A 370 -18.59 3.61 10.80
CA SER A 370 -17.55 3.54 11.82
C SER A 370 -16.55 2.42 11.53
N GLU A 371 -15.37 2.51 12.13
CA GLU A 371 -14.34 1.49 12.02
C GLU A 371 -14.85 0.11 12.47
N GLU A 372 -15.58 0.06 13.58
CA GLU A 372 -16.18 -1.15 14.12
C GLU A 372 -17.21 -1.78 13.16
N GLU A 373 -18.05 -0.97 12.52
CA GLU A 373 -19.03 -1.44 11.52
C GLU A 373 -18.32 -2.04 10.29
N ILE A 374 -17.26 -1.39 9.80
CA ILE A 374 -16.46 -1.88 8.66
C ILE A 374 -15.81 -3.23 9.02
N ILE A 375 -15.21 -3.33 10.20
CA ILE A 375 -14.56 -4.55 10.69
C ILE A 375 -15.56 -5.69 10.83
N GLU A 376 -16.73 -5.41 11.41
CA GLU A 376 -17.77 -6.41 11.62
C GLU A 376 -18.38 -6.90 10.30
N CYS A 377 -18.58 -5.98 9.33
CA CYS A 377 -19.05 -6.34 8.00
C CYS A 377 -18.04 -7.25 7.27
N MET A 378 -16.75 -6.88 7.30
CA MET A 378 -15.68 -7.72 6.74
C MET A 378 -15.63 -9.11 7.42
N ARG A 379 -15.77 -9.16 8.75
CA ARG A 379 -15.81 -10.42 9.51
C ARG A 379 -16.97 -11.31 9.06
N SER A 380 -18.16 -10.74 8.89
CA SER A 380 -19.35 -11.47 8.41
C SER A 380 -19.14 -12.04 7.00
N ILE A 381 -18.60 -11.24 6.08
CA ILE A 381 -18.27 -11.69 4.72
C ILE A 381 -17.23 -12.82 4.77
N ALA A 382 -16.17 -12.67 5.56
CA ALA A 382 -15.14 -13.67 5.70
C ALA A 382 -15.71 -15.02 6.18
N LEU A 383 -16.58 -15.02 7.18
CA LEU A 383 -17.21 -16.24 7.69
C LEU A 383 -18.07 -16.95 6.63
N GLN A 384 -18.82 -16.20 5.82
CA GLN A 384 -19.62 -16.78 4.73
C GLN A 384 -18.73 -17.42 3.65
N ILE A 385 -17.63 -16.76 3.28
CA ILE A 385 -16.65 -17.29 2.33
C ILE A 385 -16.00 -18.57 2.86
N ILE A 386 -15.57 -18.56 4.14
CA ILE A 386 -14.98 -19.72 4.79
C ILE A 386 -15.94 -20.91 4.76
N PHE A 387 -17.20 -20.69 5.14
CA PHE A 387 -18.22 -21.73 5.13
C PHE A 387 -18.38 -22.33 3.73
N LYS A 388 -18.58 -21.49 2.72
CA LYS A 388 -18.82 -21.94 1.35
C LYS A 388 -17.59 -22.59 0.70
N GLU A 389 -16.38 -22.11 0.97
CA GLU A 389 -15.14 -22.79 0.53
C GLU A 389 -15.02 -24.18 1.15
N ARG A 390 -15.30 -24.34 2.45
CA ARG A 390 -15.26 -25.66 3.12
C ARG A 390 -16.30 -26.62 2.53
N GLU A 391 -17.52 -26.15 2.26
CA GLU A 391 -18.55 -26.96 1.58
C GLU A 391 -18.08 -27.44 0.19
N GLU A 392 -17.53 -26.54 -0.62
CA GLU A 392 -17.04 -26.88 -1.96
C GLU A 392 -15.82 -27.83 -1.91
N ARG A 393 -14.93 -27.68 -0.92
CA ARG A 393 -13.82 -28.61 -0.69
C ARG A 393 -14.32 -30.03 -0.41
N GLN A 394 -15.35 -30.19 0.43
CA GLN A 394 -15.96 -31.49 0.71
C GLN A 394 -16.68 -32.05 -0.51
N ALA A 395 -17.38 -31.23 -1.28
CA ALA A 395 -18.01 -31.64 -2.54
C ALA A 395 -16.96 -32.15 -3.55
N LEU A 396 -15.83 -31.45 -3.71
CA LEU A 396 -14.74 -31.90 -4.58
C LEU A 396 -14.18 -33.26 -4.14
N LEU A 397 -13.98 -33.45 -2.84
CA LEU A 397 -13.51 -34.72 -2.29
C LEU A 397 -14.52 -35.85 -2.53
N LYS A 398 -15.82 -35.58 -2.43
CA LYS A 398 -16.89 -36.56 -2.63
C LYS A 398 -17.07 -36.96 -4.09
N TYR A 399 -17.12 -35.99 -5.01
CA TYR A 399 -17.51 -36.22 -6.41
C TYR A 399 -16.33 -36.40 -7.36
N ASN A 400 -15.14 -35.88 -7.02
CA ASN A 400 -13.97 -35.87 -7.91
C ASN A 400 -12.68 -36.36 -7.24
N ARG A 401 -12.80 -37.22 -6.22
CA ARG A 401 -11.68 -37.69 -5.37
C ARG A 401 -10.41 -38.03 -6.15
N ILE A 402 -10.49 -38.97 -7.08
CA ILE A 402 -9.31 -39.48 -7.80
C ILE A 402 -8.63 -38.38 -8.62
N LYS A 403 -9.40 -37.52 -9.28
CA LYS A 403 -8.85 -36.39 -10.05
C LYS A 403 -8.18 -35.35 -9.14
N LEU A 404 -8.74 -35.13 -7.95
CA LEU A 404 -8.20 -34.23 -6.95
C LEU A 404 -6.90 -34.78 -6.36
N GLU A 405 -6.90 -36.05 -5.94
CA GLU A 405 -5.71 -36.75 -5.43
C GLU A 405 -4.60 -36.76 -6.49
N ASP A 406 -4.89 -37.09 -7.76
CA ASP A 406 -3.89 -37.06 -8.85
C ASP A 406 -3.26 -35.66 -9.00
N LYS A 407 -4.06 -34.59 -8.98
CA LYS A 407 -3.53 -33.21 -9.04
C LYS A 407 -2.63 -32.88 -7.85
N VAL A 408 -3.07 -33.23 -6.64
CA VAL A 408 -2.32 -32.99 -5.40
C VAL A 408 -0.99 -33.76 -5.43
N PHE A 409 -1.00 -35.04 -5.81
CA PHE A 409 0.21 -35.86 -5.87
C PHE A 409 1.15 -35.48 -7.02
N ARG A 410 0.63 -35.00 -8.16
CA ARG A 410 1.47 -34.39 -9.21
C ARG A 410 2.18 -33.15 -8.70
N ALA A 411 1.46 -32.25 -8.02
CA ALA A 411 2.05 -31.06 -7.42
C ALA A 411 3.12 -31.45 -6.40
N TYR A 412 2.84 -32.43 -5.55
CA TYR A 412 3.79 -32.98 -4.59
C TYR A 412 5.04 -33.54 -5.28
N GLY A 413 4.86 -34.37 -6.31
CA GLY A 413 5.95 -34.98 -7.06
C GLY A 413 6.86 -33.96 -7.72
N ILE A 414 6.29 -32.89 -8.29
CA ILE A 414 7.06 -31.78 -8.88
C ILE A 414 7.83 -31.05 -7.78
N LEU A 415 7.15 -30.62 -6.70
CA LEU A 415 7.78 -29.83 -5.64
C LEU A 415 8.92 -30.57 -4.92
N VAL A 416 8.84 -31.90 -4.80
CA VAL A 416 9.88 -32.72 -4.15
C VAL A 416 11.08 -33.00 -5.07
N ASN A 417 10.86 -33.10 -6.38
CA ASN A 417 11.90 -33.59 -7.32
C ASN A 417 12.45 -32.53 -8.28
N ALA A 418 11.77 -31.40 -8.45
CA ALA A 418 12.20 -30.33 -9.35
C ALA A 418 13.62 -29.85 -9.02
N LYS A 419 14.39 -29.54 -10.06
CA LYS A 419 15.73 -28.92 -9.92
C LYS A 419 15.70 -27.41 -10.07
N THR A 420 14.65 -26.90 -10.68
CA THR A 420 14.37 -25.47 -10.88
C THR A 420 12.87 -25.27 -10.75
N ILE A 421 12.44 -24.21 -10.09
CA ILE A 421 11.02 -23.85 -10.05
C ILE A 421 10.85 -22.33 -9.96
N SER A 422 10.01 -21.77 -10.82
CA SER A 422 9.73 -20.33 -10.81
C SER A 422 8.90 -19.92 -9.59
N SER A 423 8.86 -18.63 -9.27
CA SER A 423 8.00 -18.11 -8.18
C SER A 423 6.52 -18.39 -8.46
N ILE A 424 6.06 -18.22 -9.71
CA ILE A 424 4.66 -18.43 -10.09
C ILE A 424 4.27 -19.90 -9.97
N GLU A 425 5.07 -20.79 -10.55
CA GLU A 425 4.82 -22.24 -10.49
C GLU A 425 4.83 -22.75 -9.05
N SER A 426 5.80 -22.30 -8.24
CA SER A 426 5.87 -22.69 -6.82
C SER A 426 4.60 -22.30 -6.05
N LEU A 427 4.05 -21.10 -6.31
CA LEU A 427 2.82 -20.63 -5.66
C LEU A 427 1.60 -21.48 -6.06
N GLU A 428 1.48 -21.81 -7.35
CA GLU A 428 0.39 -22.65 -7.86
C GLU A 428 0.45 -24.08 -7.30
N LEU A 429 1.64 -24.66 -7.22
CA LEU A 429 1.80 -26.01 -6.69
C LEU A 429 1.65 -26.06 -5.17
N LEU A 430 2.18 -25.08 -4.43
CA LEU A 430 1.99 -24.97 -2.97
C LEU A 430 0.50 -24.78 -2.62
N SER A 431 -0.27 -24.12 -3.47
CA SER A 431 -1.73 -24.04 -3.34
C SER A 431 -2.40 -25.41 -3.36
N TRP A 432 -1.99 -26.31 -4.28
CA TRP A 432 -2.48 -27.69 -4.30
C TRP A 432 -2.05 -28.48 -3.06
N ILE A 433 -0.82 -28.28 -2.58
CA ILE A 433 -0.35 -28.93 -1.34
C ILE A 433 -1.17 -28.46 -0.14
N SER A 434 -1.41 -27.16 0.00
CA SER A 434 -2.25 -26.60 1.06
C SER A 434 -3.65 -27.22 1.06
N LEU A 435 -4.28 -27.32 -0.12
CA LEU A 435 -5.58 -27.99 -0.26
C LEU A 435 -5.49 -29.48 0.14
N GLY A 436 -4.47 -30.18 -0.32
CA GLY A 436 -4.23 -31.59 -0.02
C GLY A 436 -4.04 -31.86 1.48
N ILE A 437 -3.35 -30.99 2.21
CA ILE A 437 -3.23 -31.05 3.67
C ILE A 437 -4.60 -30.83 4.32
N SER A 438 -5.32 -29.77 3.92
CA SER A 438 -6.62 -29.43 4.51
C SER A 438 -7.69 -30.53 4.35
N LEU A 439 -7.58 -31.32 3.28
CA LEU A 439 -8.47 -32.45 2.99
C LEU A 439 -7.97 -33.80 3.54
N GLY A 440 -6.80 -33.82 4.18
CA GLY A 440 -6.18 -35.04 4.71
C GLY A 440 -5.67 -36.01 3.64
N ILE A 441 -5.50 -35.54 2.40
CA ILE A 441 -4.87 -36.29 1.30
C ILE A 441 -3.36 -36.42 1.56
N ILE A 442 -2.72 -35.30 1.91
CA ILE A 442 -1.31 -35.27 2.34
C ILE A 442 -1.28 -35.36 3.87
N LYS A 443 -0.43 -36.25 4.40
CA LYS A 443 -0.23 -36.46 5.84
C LYS A 443 1.19 -36.12 6.26
N GLY A 444 1.37 -35.82 7.55
CA GLY A 444 2.65 -35.43 8.15
C GLY A 444 2.95 -33.94 8.01
N LEU A 445 2.69 -33.36 6.82
CA LEU A 445 2.98 -31.96 6.52
C LEU A 445 1.94 -31.03 7.17
N GLN A 446 2.39 -30.03 7.91
CA GLN A 446 1.54 -29.08 8.62
C GLN A 446 1.22 -27.84 7.76
N PRO A 447 0.04 -27.20 7.92
CA PRO A 447 -0.33 -25.99 7.15
C PRO A 447 0.66 -24.82 7.29
N ASN A 448 1.28 -24.68 8.46
CA ASN A 448 2.27 -23.65 8.72
C ASN A 448 3.57 -23.87 7.91
N GLU A 449 3.95 -25.12 7.61
CA GLU A 449 5.12 -25.42 6.77
C GLU A 449 4.93 -24.91 5.34
N VAL A 450 3.72 -25.06 4.78
CA VAL A 450 3.38 -24.49 3.47
C VAL A 450 3.36 -22.97 3.52
N SER A 451 2.77 -22.39 4.56
CA SER A 451 2.73 -20.93 4.76
C SER A 451 4.12 -20.32 4.83
N LYS A 452 5.07 -20.99 5.50
CA LYS A 452 6.48 -20.60 5.54
C LYS A 452 7.11 -20.63 4.16
N LEU A 453 6.84 -21.66 3.35
CA LEU A 453 7.38 -21.77 2.00
C LEU A 453 6.90 -20.62 1.10
N LEU A 454 5.66 -20.12 1.27
CA LEU A 454 5.16 -18.98 0.50
C LEU A 454 6.02 -17.71 0.67
N THR A 455 6.67 -17.54 1.83
CA THR A 455 7.53 -16.40 2.13
C THR A 455 9.01 -16.71 1.90
N LEU A 456 9.52 -17.82 2.44
CA LEU A 456 10.95 -18.17 2.42
C LEU A 456 11.50 -18.43 1.00
N THR A 457 10.60 -18.72 0.05
CA THR A 457 10.97 -18.99 -1.34
C THR A 457 10.89 -17.76 -2.24
N ARG A 458 10.54 -16.60 -1.68
CA ARG A 458 10.50 -15.34 -2.42
C ARG A 458 11.91 -14.79 -2.65
N SER A 459 12.03 -13.94 -3.65
CA SER A 459 13.32 -13.56 -4.24
C SER A 459 14.24 -12.85 -3.26
N ALA A 460 13.73 -11.93 -2.43
CA ALA A 460 14.54 -11.23 -1.44
C ALA A 460 14.92 -12.15 -0.27
N HIS A 461 14.00 -13.00 0.20
CA HIS A 461 14.30 -14.01 1.22
C HIS A 461 15.40 -14.98 0.79
N LEU A 462 15.35 -15.47 -0.45
CA LEU A 462 16.39 -16.35 -1.00
C LEU A 462 17.76 -15.66 -1.04
N GLN A 463 17.80 -14.41 -1.52
CA GLN A 463 19.05 -13.65 -1.62
C GLN A 463 19.62 -13.29 -0.24
N LYS A 464 18.77 -12.85 0.70
CA LYS A 464 19.18 -12.56 2.08
C LYS A 464 19.71 -13.81 2.78
N ARG A 465 19.09 -14.97 2.53
CA ARG A 465 19.55 -16.26 3.06
C ARG A 465 20.90 -16.70 2.52
N GLU A 466 21.16 -16.50 1.23
CA GLU A 466 22.44 -16.83 0.61
C GLU A 466 23.52 -15.74 0.87
N GLY A 467 23.14 -14.60 1.45
CA GLY A 467 24.04 -13.49 1.77
C GLY A 467 24.60 -12.77 0.54
N LYS A 468 23.97 -12.93 -0.63
CA LYS A 468 24.41 -12.33 -1.90
C LYS A 468 23.27 -12.17 -2.90
N ARG A 469 23.47 -11.27 -3.88
CA ARG A 469 22.61 -11.18 -5.06
C ARG A 469 22.67 -12.49 -5.85
N LEU A 470 21.51 -12.96 -6.31
CA LEU A 470 21.37 -14.19 -7.08
C LEU A 470 20.73 -13.88 -8.42
N GLU A 471 21.30 -14.41 -9.50
CA GLU A 471 20.68 -14.40 -10.82
C GLU A 471 19.33 -15.13 -10.82
N PRO A 472 18.38 -14.78 -11.72
CA PRO A 472 17.05 -15.39 -11.76
C PRO A 472 17.05 -16.93 -11.72
N ILE A 473 17.91 -17.56 -12.53
CA ILE A 473 18.02 -19.01 -12.58
C ILE A 473 18.52 -19.63 -11.27
N LEU A 474 19.46 -18.96 -10.59
CA LEU A 474 19.97 -19.42 -9.30
C LEU A 474 18.91 -19.31 -8.21
N ARG A 475 18.05 -18.28 -8.27
CA ARG A 475 16.88 -18.16 -7.38
C ARG A 475 15.92 -19.33 -7.59
N ASP A 476 15.67 -19.72 -8.83
CA ASP A 476 14.77 -20.83 -9.16
C ASP A 476 15.33 -22.19 -8.72
N ILE A 477 16.65 -22.39 -8.81
CA ILE A 477 17.33 -23.58 -8.26
C ILE A 477 17.21 -23.61 -6.73
N LYS A 478 17.56 -22.50 -6.06
CA LYS A 478 17.50 -22.41 -4.59
C LYS A 478 16.10 -22.58 -4.05
N ARG A 479 15.10 -22.07 -4.77
CA ARG A 479 13.69 -22.29 -4.48
C ARG A 479 13.34 -23.76 -4.48
N ALA A 480 13.69 -24.49 -5.54
CA ALA A 480 13.41 -25.91 -5.66
C ALA A 480 14.09 -26.72 -4.56
N GLU A 481 15.35 -26.42 -4.24
CA GLU A 481 16.11 -27.05 -3.15
C GLU A 481 15.40 -26.91 -1.79
N ILE A 482 14.97 -25.69 -1.45
CA ILE A 482 14.32 -25.39 -0.16
C ILE A 482 12.95 -26.07 -0.06
N ILE A 483 12.12 -25.93 -1.09
CA ILE A 483 10.79 -26.53 -1.14
C ILE A 483 10.89 -28.04 -1.00
N GLY A 484 11.71 -28.69 -1.83
CA GLY A 484 11.85 -30.14 -1.84
C GLY A 484 12.33 -30.67 -0.49
N LYS A 485 13.28 -29.98 0.15
CA LYS A 485 13.79 -30.35 1.48
C LYS A 485 12.69 -30.29 2.55
N VAL A 486 11.92 -29.20 2.60
CA VAL A 486 10.86 -29.01 3.62
C VAL A 486 9.74 -30.04 3.41
N ILE A 487 9.22 -30.16 2.19
CA ILE A 487 8.10 -31.06 1.90
C ILE A 487 8.49 -32.52 2.13
N LYS A 488 9.71 -32.93 1.72
CA LYS A 488 10.18 -34.32 1.89
C LYS A 488 10.41 -34.69 3.35
N ASN A 489 10.87 -33.75 4.18
CA ASN A 489 11.10 -34.01 5.60
C ASN A 489 9.79 -34.00 6.42
N GLY A 490 8.80 -33.18 6.03
CA GLY A 490 7.55 -33.05 6.76
C GLY A 490 6.49 -34.09 6.39
N SER A 491 6.58 -34.75 5.23
CA SER A 491 5.53 -35.67 4.77
C SER A 491 5.91 -37.15 4.89
N TYR A 492 4.91 -37.99 5.15
CA TYR A 492 4.99 -39.42 4.92
C TYR A 492 3.83 -39.85 4.03
N ILE A 493 4.17 -40.55 2.94
CA ILE A 493 3.25 -41.06 1.94
C ILE A 493 2.82 -42.47 2.38
N ARG A 494 1.53 -42.77 2.37
CA ARG A 494 1.05 -44.15 2.57
C ARG A 494 0.95 -44.88 1.24
#